data_AF-A0A2D7V406-F1
#
_entry.id   AF-A0A2D7V406-F1
#
_cell.length_a   1.000
_cell.length_b   1.000
_cell.length_c   1.000
_cell.angle_alpha   90.00
_cell.angle_beta   90.00
_cell.angle_gamma   90.00
#
_symmetry.space_group_name_H-M   'P 1'
#
loop_
_entity.id
_entity.type
_entity.pdbx_description
1 polymer ?
#
loop_
_entity_poly.entity_id
_entity_poly.type
_entity_poly.pdbx_seq_one_letter_code
_entity_poly.pdbx_strand_id
1 'polypeptide(L)'
;MSEFKELHDLLVQFRDERDWEQFHDSKNLALALSIEAAELNELFLWKKDRDAERVDRQRLREELADVFAYAIMLAGRHGLDVSQIVREKVEANARKYPVEKAKGSSSKYKDL
;
A
#
# COMPACT_ATOMS: atom_id res chain seq x y z
N MET A 1 18.59 5.76 8.99
CA MET A 1 17.75 4.55 8.78
C MET A 1 16.92 4.80 7.53
N SER A 2 16.24 3.79 6.95
CA SER A 2 15.29 4.08 5.86
C SER A 2 14.04 4.76 6.43
N GLU A 3 13.40 5.67 5.69
CA GLU A 3 12.17 6.36 6.11
C GLU A 3 11.07 5.36 6.51
N PHE A 4 10.95 4.24 5.78
CA PHE A 4 10.01 3.17 6.12
C PHE A 4 10.30 2.49 7.45
N LYS A 5 11.58 2.37 7.83
CA LYS A 5 11.94 1.83 9.13
C LYS A 5 11.54 2.80 10.25
N GLU A 6 11.72 4.10 10.06
CA GLU A 6 11.32 5.12 11.03
C GLU A 6 9.79 5.12 11.22
N LEU A 7 9.02 5.00 10.14
CA LEU A 7 7.56 4.86 10.19
C LEU A 7 7.12 3.55 10.86
N HIS A 8 7.78 2.43 10.54
CA HIS A 8 7.51 1.15 11.20
C HIS A 8 7.73 1.25 12.72
N ASP A 9 8.86 1.82 13.13
CA ASP A 9 9.20 1.92 14.55
C ASP A 9 8.21 2.83 15.30
N LEU A 10 7.75 3.93 14.66
CA LEU A 10 6.67 4.78 15.19
C LEU A 10 5.34 4.01 15.36
N LEU A 11 4.94 3.20 14.36
CA LEU A 11 3.72 2.40 14.40
C LEU A 11 3.78 1.30 15.47
N VAL A 12 4.94 0.65 15.61
CA VAL A 12 5.18 -0.35 16.66
C VAL A 12 5.12 0.28 18.03
N GLN A 13 5.75 1.44 18.24
CA GLN A 13 5.65 2.16 19.51
C GLN A 13 4.19 2.49 19.84
N PHE A 14 3.44 3.05 18.89
CA PHE A 14 2.03 3.40 19.07
C PHE A 14 1.17 2.18 19.45
N ARG A 15 1.41 1.03 18.79
CA ARG A 15 0.75 -0.25 19.08
C ARG A 15 1.07 -0.73 20.49
N ASP A 16 2.35 -0.71 20.86
CA ASP A 16 2.84 -1.29 22.12
C ASP A 16 2.41 -0.48 23.33
N GLU A 17 2.36 0.85 23.21
CA GLU A 17 1.78 1.76 24.22
C GLU A 17 0.32 1.42 24.56
N ARG A 18 -0.39 0.69 23.68
CA ARG A 18 -1.79 0.29 23.84
C ARG A 18 -1.97 -1.20 24.09
N ASP A 19 -0.88 -1.96 24.24
CA ASP A 19 -0.89 -3.41 24.36
C ASP A 19 -1.61 -4.11 23.19
N TRP A 20 -1.54 -3.51 21.99
CA TRP A 20 -2.25 -4.00 20.81
C TRP A 20 -1.49 -5.06 20.01
N GLU A 21 -0.27 -5.42 20.43
CA GLU A 21 0.51 -6.49 19.79
C GLU A 21 -0.30 -7.79 19.66
N GLN A 22 -1.07 -8.13 20.70
CA GLN A 22 -1.92 -9.32 20.75
C GLN A 22 -2.99 -9.40 19.63
N PHE A 23 -3.37 -8.26 19.05
CA PHE A 23 -4.35 -8.19 17.96
C PHE A 23 -3.69 -8.09 16.58
N HIS A 24 -2.41 -7.75 16.52
CA HIS A 24 -1.68 -7.48 15.27
C HIS A 24 -0.92 -8.71 14.75
N ASP A 25 -1.62 -9.85 14.68
CA ASP A 25 -1.16 -11.03 13.96
C ASP A 25 -1.22 -10.82 12.42
N SER A 26 -0.55 -11.68 11.65
CA SER A 26 -0.45 -11.52 10.19
C SER A 26 -1.81 -11.57 9.49
N LYS A 27 -2.77 -12.34 10.02
CA LYS A 27 -4.12 -12.44 9.45
C LYS A 27 -4.87 -11.14 9.69
N ASN A 28 -4.83 -10.61 10.91
CA ASN A 28 -5.56 -9.40 11.28
C ASN A 28 -4.96 -8.17 10.60
N LEU A 29 -3.64 -8.08 10.48
CA LEU A 29 -2.99 -7.00 9.73
C LEU A 29 -3.33 -7.03 8.24
N ALA A 30 -3.35 -8.23 7.62
CA ALA A 30 -3.77 -8.37 6.23
C ALA A 30 -5.26 -8.03 6.03
N LEU A 31 -6.11 -8.40 7.00
CA LEU A 31 -7.52 -8.06 6.97
C LEU A 31 -7.75 -6.55 7.13
N ALA A 32 -7.09 -5.91 8.10
CA ALA A 32 -7.14 -4.47 8.30
C ALA A 32 -6.70 -3.72 7.03
N LEU A 33 -5.55 -4.09 6.45
CA LEU A 33 -5.10 -3.55 5.16
C LEU A 33 -6.16 -3.66 4.06
N SER A 34 -6.86 -4.78 3.97
CA SER A 34 -7.92 -4.97 2.98
C SER A 34 -9.15 -4.09 3.26
N ILE A 35 -9.45 -3.81 4.53
CA ILE A 35 -10.56 -2.93 4.94
C ILE A 35 -10.21 -1.49 4.56
N GLU A 36 -9.04 -0.99 4.94
CA GLU A 36 -8.63 0.38 4.60
C GLU A 36 -8.51 0.61 3.10
N ALA A 37 -8.08 -0.40 2.34
CA ALA A 37 -8.11 -0.34 0.88
C ALA A 37 -9.53 -0.22 0.32
N ALA A 38 -10.53 -0.79 1.00
CA ALA A 38 -11.94 -0.65 0.65
C ALA A 38 -12.48 0.74 1.03
N GLU A 39 -12.10 1.30 2.18
CA GLU A 39 -12.46 2.66 2.62
C GLU A 39 -11.88 3.71 1.66
N LEU A 40 -10.60 3.55 1.28
CA LEU A 40 -9.98 4.33 0.21
C LEU A 40 -10.78 4.27 -1.10
N ASN A 41 -11.22 3.07 -1.49
CA ASN A 41 -11.98 2.87 -2.72
C ASN A 41 -13.39 3.51 -2.65
N GLU A 42 -13.98 3.61 -1.46
CA GLU A 42 -15.28 4.27 -1.26
C GLU A 42 -15.27 5.73 -1.73
N LEU A 43 -14.14 6.44 -1.57
CA LEU A 43 -14.02 7.83 -2.02
C LEU A 43 -14.31 8.01 -3.52
N PHE A 44 -14.00 6.98 -4.31
CA PHE A 44 -14.16 6.96 -5.76
C PHE A 44 -15.44 6.26 -6.20
N LEU A 45 -16.13 5.57 -5.29
CA LEU A 45 -17.36 4.86 -5.60
C LEU A 45 -18.42 5.85 -6.13
N TRP A 46 -19.08 5.47 -7.23
CA TRP A 46 -20.08 6.27 -7.96
C TRP A 46 -19.57 7.58 -8.60
N LYS A 47 -18.28 7.89 -8.52
CA LYS A 47 -17.70 9.04 -9.23
C LYS A 47 -17.64 8.75 -10.73
N LYS A 48 -17.95 9.77 -11.54
CA LYS A 48 -17.66 9.74 -12.99
C LYS A 48 -16.19 10.10 -13.18
N ASP A 49 -15.59 9.71 -14.31
CA ASP A 49 -14.15 9.91 -14.58
C ASP A 49 -13.65 11.34 -14.29
N ARG A 50 -14.40 12.36 -14.69
CA ARG A 50 -14.06 13.79 -14.45
C ARG A 50 -14.08 14.22 -12.97
N ASP A 51 -14.79 13.46 -12.13
CA ASP A 51 -15.02 13.75 -10.71
C ASP A 51 -14.10 12.92 -9.80
N ALA A 52 -13.38 11.92 -10.35
CA ALA A 52 -12.42 11.10 -9.61
C ALA A 52 -11.25 11.92 -9.05
N GLU A 53 -10.84 12.98 -9.75
CA GLU A 53 -9.79 13.91 -9.30
C GLU A 53 -10.31 14.99 -8.33
N ARG A 54 -11.62 14.97 -8.01
CA ARG A 54 -12.30 15.96 -7.15
C ARG A 54 -12.80 15.35 -5.83
N VAL A 55 -12.28 14.18 -5.46
CA VAL A 55 -12.58 13.56 -4.17
C VAL A 55 -12.09 14.42 -3.01
N ASP A 56 -12.62 14.18 -1.82
CA ASP A 56 -12.18 14.86 -0.62
C ASP A 56 -10.68 14.56 -0.35
N ARG A 57 -9.84 15.59 -0.49
CA ARG A 57 -8.39 15.45 -0.35
C ARG A 57 -7.97 15.11 1.08
N GLN A 58 -8.73 15.54 2.08
CA GLN A 58 -8.41 15.23 3.47
C GLN A 58 -8.68 13.76 3.72
N ARG A 59 -9.87 13.26 3.35
CA ARG A 59 -10.17 11.83 3.46
C ARG A 59 -9.20 10.99 2.65
N LEU A 60 -8.90 11.37 1.41
CA LEU A 60 -7.92 10.65 0.58
C LEU A 60 -6.56 10.48 1.28
N ARG A 61 -6.10 11.54 1.98
CA ARG A 61 -4.84 11.51 2.73
C ARG A 61 -4.91 10.55 3.92
N GLU A 62 -6.05 10.51 4.61
CA GLU A 62 -6.30 9.63 5.76
C GLU A 62 -6.32 8.17 5.32
N GLU A 63 -7.20 7.80 4.39
CA GLU A 63 -7.35 6.41 3.93
C GLU A 63 -6.04 5.85 3.31
N LEU A 64 -5.30 6.70 2.57
CA LEU A 64 -3.98 6.30 2.06
C LEU A 64 -2.97 6.05 3.18
N ALA A 65 -2.99 6.88 4.23
CA ALA A 65 -2.09 6.71 5.36
C ALA A 65 -2.39 5.40 6.09
N ASP A 66 -3.67 5.04 6.26
CA ASP A 66 -4.09 3.80 6.90
C ASP A 66 -3.68 2.56 6.09
N VAL A 67 -3.86 2.60 4.76
CA VAL A 67 -3.33 1.57 3.85
C VAL A 67 -1.81 1.40 4.02
N PHE A 68 -1.05 2.50 4.06
CA PHE A 68 0.40 2.41 4.27
C PHE A 68 0.76 1.89 5.65
N ALA A 69 0.06 2.31 6.70
CA ALA A 69 0.35 1.91 8.07
C ALA A 69 0.25 0.38 8.23
N TYR A 70 -0.86 -0.22 7.81
CA TYR A 70 -1.03 -1.67 7.92
C TYR A 70 -0.11 -2.45 6.97
N ALA A 71 0.17 -1.94 5.78
CA ALA A 71 1.15 -2.56 4.87
C ALA A 71 2.56 -2.56 5.46
N ILE A 72 3.00 -1.44 6.04
CA ILE A 72 4.31 -1.30 6.70
C ILE A 72 4.40 -2.24 7.91
N MET A 73 3.37 -2.28 8.76
CA MET A 73 3.35 -3.16 9.92
C MET A 73 3.35 -4.64 9.53
N LEU A 74 2.60 -5.02 8.48
CA LEU A 74 2.62 -6.40 7.97
C LEU A 74 4.00 -6.77 7.41
N ALA A 75 4.63 -5.88 6.66
CA ALA A 75 6.00 -6.08 6.17
C ALA A 75 7.00 -6.24 7.33
N GLY A 76 6.93 -5.35 8.33
CA GLY A 76 7.77 -5.38 9.52
C GLY A 76 7.62 -6.68 10.32
N ARG A 77 6.39 -7.17 10.50
CA ARG A 77 6.10 -8.46 11.15
C ARG A 77 6.79 -9.65 10.45
N HIS A 78 7.00 -9.55 9.14
CA HIS A 78 7.66 -10.58 8.34
C HIS A 78 9.14 -10.29 8.04
N GLY A 79 9.71 -9.25 8.66
CA GLY A 79 11.11 -8.86 8.45
C GLY A 79 11.42 -8.40 7.02
N LEU A 80 10.42 -7.90 6.30
CA LEU A 80 10.57 -7.44 4.92
C LEU A 80 10.95 -5.95 4.90
N ASP A 81 12.06 -5.62 4.25
CA ASP A 81 12.39 -4.22 3.95
C ASP A 81 11.49 -3.70 2.81
N VAL A 82 10.62 -2.75 3.13
CA VAL A 82 9.63 -2.20 2.19
C VAL A 82 10.30 -1.61 0.95
N SER A 83 11.41 -0.88 1.13
CA SER A 83 12.10 -0.24 0.00
C SER A 83 12.70 -1.29 -0.94
N GLN A 84 13.28 -2.34 -0.39
CA GLN A 84 13.88 -3.43 -1.13
C GLN A 84 12.82 -4.19 -1.94
N ILE A 85 11.74 -4.67 -1.30
CA ILE A 85 10.72 -5.48 -1.99
C ILE A 85 10.03 -4.70 -3.11
N VAL A 86 9.85 -3.37 -2.95
CA VAL A 86 9.28 -2.51 -3.98
C VAL A 86 10.25 -2.34 -5.15
N ARG A 87 11.54 -2.11 -4.90
CA ARG A 87 12.57 -2.00 -5.95
C ARG A 87 12.70 -3.28 -6.76
N GLU A 88 12.81 -4.43 -6.08
CA GLU A 88 12.86 -5.74 -6.74
C GLU A 88 11.62 -5.98 -7.60
N LYS A 89 10.44 -5.60 -7.10
CA LYS A 89 9.19 -5.71 -7.86
C LYS A 89 9.18 -4.82 -9.10
N VAL A 90 9.66 -3.57 -8.99
CA VAL A 90 9.76 -2.63 -10.13
C VAL A 90 10.72 -3.18 -11.19
N GLU A 91 11.88 -3.69 -10.80
CA GLU A 91 12.83 -4.31 -11.74
C GLU A 91 12.23 -5.54 -12.43
N ALA A 92 11.53 -6.40 -11.69
CA ALA A 92 10.84 -7.55 -12.25
C ALA A 92 9.73 -7.12 -13.22
N ASN A 93 9.01 -6.05 -12.91
CA ASN A 93 7.97 -5.50 -13.79
C ASN A 93 8.58 -4.87 -15.06
N ALA A 94 9.71 -4.15 -14.97
CA ALA A 94 10.40 -3.58 -16.12
C ALA A 94 10.85 -4.66 -17.12
N ARG A 95 11.28 -5.83 -16.62
CA ARG A 95 11.59 -6.99 -17.48
C ARG A 95 10.35 -7.59 -18.14
N LYS A 96 9.19 -7.58 -17.45
CA LYS A 96 7.91 -8.08 -17.98
C LYS A 96 7.26 -7.12 -18.98
N TYR A 97 7.48 -5.82 -18.83
CA TYR A 97 6.88 -4.76 -19.62
C TYR A 97 7.98 -3.85 -20.21
N PRO A 98 8.76 -4.32 -21.20
CA PRO A 98 9.79 -3.49 -21.84
C PRO A 98 9.17 -2.25 -22.49
N VAL A 99 9.86 -1.11 -22.42
CA VAL A 99 9.38 0.19 -22.95
C VAL A 99 8.92 0.08 -24.40
N GLU A 100 9.71 -0.57 -25.26
CA GLU A 100 9.42 -0.70 -26.69
C GLU A 100 8.11 -1.46 -27.00
N LYS A 101 7.64 -2.29 -26.07
CA LYS A 101 6.40 -3.07 -26.24
C LYS A 101 5.23 -2.49 -25.46
N ALA A 102 5.48 -1.97 -24.27
CA ALA A 102 4.43 -1.59 -23.33
C ALA A 102 4.07 -0.09 -23.35
N LYS A 103 4.88 0.77 -23.99
CA LYS A 103 4.64 2.22 -23.97
C LYS A 103 3.29 2.58 -24.60
N GLY A 104 2.42 3.21 -23.82
CA GLY A 104 1.07 3.61 -24.25
C GLY A 104 0.06 2.46 -24.36
N SER A 105 0.42 1.26 -23.91
CA SER A 105 -0.45 0.08 -23.92
C SER A 105 -0.74 -0.41 -22.51
N SER A 106 -2.00 -0.72 -22.23
CA SER A 106 -2.43 -1.40 -20.99
C SER A 106 -2.54 -2.91 -21.16
N SER A 107 -2.15 -3.45 -22.31
CA SER A 107 -2.15 -4.90 -22.57
C SER A 107 -1.28 -5.63 -21.55
N LYS A 108 -1.75 -6.79 -21.09
CA LYS A 108 -0.95 -7.65 -20.22
C LYS A 108 0.27 -8.14 -20.99
N TYR A 109 1.37 -8.45 -20.29
CA TYR A 109 2.62 -8.89 -20.92
C TYR A 109 2.50 -10.12 -21.84
N LYS A 110 1.43 -10.93 -21.69
CA LYS A 110 1.13 -12.06 -22.58
C LYS A 110 0.60 -11.62 -23.95
N ASP A 111 0.11 -10.40 -24.02
CA ASP A 111 -0.58 -9.79 -25.15
C ASP A 111 0.23 -8.59 -25.71
N LEU A 112 1.55 -8.52 -25.39
CA LEU A 112 2.53 -7.50 -25.82
C LEU A 112 3.51 -7.99 -26.89
#